data_AF-A0A5C5YUL0-F1
#
_entry.id   AF-A0A5C5YUL0-F1
#
_cell.length_a   1.000
_cell.length_b   1.000
_cell.length_c   1.000
_cell.angle_alpha   90.00
_cell.angle_beta   90.00
_cell.angle_gamma   90.00
#
_symmetry.space_group_name_H-M   'P 1'
#
loop_
_entity.id
_entity.type
_entity.pdbx_description
1 polymer ?
#
loop_
_entity_poly.entity_id
_entity_poly.type
_entity_poly.pdbx_seq_one_letter_code
_entity_poly.pdbx_strand_id
1 'polypeptide(L)'
;MLDHGHKTDLLISDGPHFHRLQVKTFNSTGENQRIQNCWKGSDIDYVILFARNGDWGIITPAFESTSRSIQHETHRKFKKTKRDFLRQFHQI
;
A
#
# COMPACT_ATOMS: atom_id res chain seq x y z
N MET A 1 8.54 14.99 -16.94
CA MET A 1 8.55 13.93 -15.92
C MET A 1 8.54 12.62 -16.67
N LEU A 2 9.69 11.95 -16.67
CA LEU A 2 9.94 10.77 -17.50
C LEU A 2 9.58 9.55 -16.65
N ASP A 3 8.41 8.99 -16.92
CA ASP A 3 8.01 7.69 -16.39
C ASP A 3 8.83 6.63 -17.14
N HIS A 4 10.03 6.33 -16.63
CA HIS A 4 10.66 5.05 -16.90
C HIS A 4 9.81 3.99 -16.20
N GLY A 5 9.48 2.88 -16.86
CA GLY A 5 8.58 1.82 -16.38
C GLY A 5 8.97 1.12 -15.07
N HIS A 6 9.16 1.90 -14.01
CA HIS A 6 9.30 1.50 -12.64
C HIS A 6 7.91 1.14 -12.13
N LYS A 7 7.83 0.07 -11.33
CA LYS A 7 6.57 -0.31 -10.69
C LYS A 7 6.15 0.67 -9.58
N THR A 8 6.70 1.89 -9.53
CA THR A 8 6.48 2.90 -8.49
C THR A 8 5.51 3.93 -9.03
N ASP A 9 4.36 4.08 -8.37
CA ASP A 9 3.31 4.99 -8.84
C ASP A 9 3.53 6.41 -8.31
N LEU A 10 4.14 6.56 -7.13
CA LEU A 10 4.36 7.84 -6.45
C LEU A 10 5.70 7.86 -5.71
N LEU A 11 6.40 8.98 -5.77
CA LEU A 11 7.50 9.31 -4.86
C LEU A 11 7.05 10.51 -4.03
N ILE A 12 7.02 10.36 -2.71
CA ILE A 12 6.67 11.45 -1.81
C ILE A 12 7.83 11.73 -0.86
N SER A 13 7.92 12.97 -0.35
CA SER A 13 8.87 13.32 0.70
C SER A 13 8.12 13.86 1.91
N ASP A 14 8.54 13.47 3.10
CA ASP A 14 8.10 14.04 4.38
C ASP A 14 9.05 15.15 4.88
N GLY A 15 10.03 15.53 4.06
CA GLY A 15 11.14 16.43 4.41
C GLY A 15 12.47 15.66 4.47
N PRO A 16 12.76 14.94 5.58
CA PRO A 16 14.01 14.19 5.73
C PRO A 16 14.07 12.89 4.92
N HIS A 17 12.94 12.29 4.54
CA HIS A 17 12.91 11.02 3.83
C HIS A 17 12.14 11.12 2.51
N PHE A 18 12.43 10.18 1.61
CA PHE A 18 11.67 9.92 0.40
C PHE A 18 11.05 8.54 0.50
N HIS A 19 9.77 8.43 0.18
CA HIS A 19 9.02 7.17 0.21
C HIS A 19 8.53 6.85 -1.20
N ARG A 20 8.95 5.70 -1.73
CA ARG A 20 8.48 5.12 -2.98
C ARG A 20 7.23 4.31 -2.71
N LEU A 21 6.12 4.76 -3.26
CA LEU A 21 4.81 4.18 -3.03
C LEU A 21 4.29 3.51 -4.30
N GLN A 22 3.63 2.38 -4.10
CA GLN A 22 2.76 1.78 -5.11
C GLN A 22 1.31 1.85 -4.66
N VAL A 23 0.41 2.13 -5.60
CA VAL A 23 -1.04 2.12 -5.35
C VAL A 23 -1.67 0.98 -6.13
N LYS A 24 -2.39 0.09 -5.44
CA LYS A 24 -3.19 -0.96 -6.08
C LYS A 24 -4.61 -0.95 -5.56
N THR A 25 -5.46 -1.64 -6.31
CA THR A 25 -6.84 -1.88 -5.95
C THR A 25 -7.08 -3.39 -5.93
N PHE A 26 -7.98 -3.86 -5.06
CA PHE A 26 -8.34 -5.27 -4.97
C PHE A 26 -9.82 -5.42 -4.65
N ASN A 27 -10.43 -6.56 -4.98
CA ASN A 27 -11.77 -6.89 -4.50
C ASN A 27 -11.65 -7.60 -3.16
N SER A 28 -12.29 -7.07 -2.11
CA SER A 28 -12.32 -7.69 -0.78
C SER A 28 -13.18 -8.95 -0.81
N THR A 29 -12.60 -10.10 -0.45
CA THR A 29 -13.29 -11.40 -0.43
C THR A 29 -13.48 -11.98 0.96
N GLY A 30 -13.10 -11.24 2.02
CA GLY A 30 -13.28 -11.62 3.42
C GLY A 30 -11.97 -11.74 4.19
N GLU A 31 -12.05 -12.29 5.39
CA GLU A 31 -10.99 -12.26 6.40
C GLU A 31 -9.74 -13.08 6.06
N ASN A 32 -9.90 -14.17 5.32
CA ASN A 32 -8.80 -15.05 4.92
C ASN A 32 -8.13 -14.62 3.60
N GLN A 33 -8.46 -13.44 3.09
CA GLN A 33 -7.90 -12.94 1.85
C GLN A 33 -6.39 -12.72 1.97
N ARG A 34 -5.67 -13.10 0.91
CA ARG A 34 -4.24 -12.85 0.76
C ARG A 34 -4.00 -11.84 -0.35
N ILE A 35 -3.07 -10.92 -0.10
CA ILE A 35 -2.58 -9.96 -1.07
C ILE A 35 -1.43 -10.61 -1.83
N GLN A 36 -1.51 -10.62 -3.15
CA GLN A 36 -0.42 -11.09 -4.01
C GLN A 36 0.61 -9.98 -4.19
N ASN A 37 1.88 -10.35 -4.10
CA ASN A 37 2.98 -9.44 -4.30
C ASN A 37 3.24 -9.23 -5.80
N CYS A 38 2.87 -8.06 -6.31
CA CYS A 38 3.12 -7.67 -7.70
C CYS A 38 4.31 -6.71 -7.85
N TRP A 39 4.98 -6.36 -6.75
CA TRP A 39 6.10 -5.42 -6.69
C TRP A 39 7.43 -6.07 -6.37
N LYS A 40 7.48 -7.40 -6.19
CA LYS A 40 8.73 -8.12 -5.97
C LYS A 40 9.82 -7.70 -6.96
N GLY A 41 11.01 -7.43 -6.44
CA GLY A 41 12.16 -6.95 -7.20
C GLY A 41 12.06 -5.49 -7.64
N SER A 42 11.14 -4.71 -7.06
CA SER A 42 11.02 -3.27 -7.31
C SER A 42 11.45 -2.51 -6.06
N ASP A 43 12.04 -1.34 -6.27
CA ASP A 43 12.47 -0.45 -5.20
C ASP A 43 11.27 0.37 -4.71
N ILE A 44 10.47 -0.23 -3.81
CA ILE A 44 9.22 0.34 -3.27
C ILE A 44 9.27 0.17 -1.76
N ASP A 45 8.97 1.24 -1.02
CA ASP A 45 8.97 1.24 0.45
C ASP A 45 7.61 0.80 0.99
N TYR A 46 6.52 1.31 0.38
CA TYR A 46 5.17 1.01 0.82
C TYR A 46 4.20 0.76 -0.34
N VAL A 47 3.15 -0.01 -0.04
CA VAL A 47 2.03 -0.26 -0.93
C VAL A 47 0.74 0.19 -0.26
N ILE A 48 -0.06 0.97 -1.00
CA ILE A 48 -1.39 1.42 -0.61
C ILE A 48 -2.40 0.61 -1.41
N LEU A 49 -3.26 -0.14 -0.71
CA LEU A 49 -4.26 -1.03 -1.30
C LEU A 49 -5.66 -0.48 -1.01
N PHE A 50 -6.45 -0.25 -2.06
CA PHE A 50 -7.85 0.16 -1.92
C PHE A 50 -8.81 -0.99 -2.25
N ALA A 51 -9.73 -1.30 -1.34
CA ALA A 51 -10.76 -2.31 -1.57
C ALA A 51 -11.85 -1.76 -2.51
N ARG A 52 -12.01 -2.26 -3.74
CA ARG A 52 -12.95 -1.72 -4.74
C ARG A 52 -14.41 -1.78 -4.29
N ASN A 53 -14.78 -2.84 -3.59
CA ASN A 53 -16.13 -3.12 -3.07
C ASN A 53 -16.30 -2.72 -1.59
N GLY A 54 -15.47 -1.80 -1.07
CA GLY A 54 -15.55 -1.32 0.30
C GLY A 54 -15.15 0.14 0.44
N ASP A 55 -15.40 0.70 1.62
CA ASP A 55 -15.04 2.08 1.99
C ASP A 55 -13.69 2.17 2.71
N TRP A 56 -12.81 1.18 2.52
CA TRP A 56 -11.56 1.04 3.27
C TRP A 56 -10.38 0.66 2.38
N GLY A 57 -9.19 0.75 2.96
CA GLY A 57 -7.92 0.36 2.37
C GLY A 57 -6.88 0.01 3.41
N ILE A 58 -5.67 -0.30 2.94
CA ILE A 58 -4.53 -0.70 3.77
C ILE A 58 -3.27 0.00 3.29
N ILE A 59 -2.45 0.45 4.22
CA ILE A 59 -1.07 0.84 3.97
C ILE A 59 -0.18 -0.25 4.56
N THR A 60 0.73 -0.78 3.75
CA THR A 60 1.66 -1.84 4.18
C THR A 60 3.07 -1.52 3.72
N PRO A 61 4.11 -1.84 4.53
CA PRO A 61 5.46 -1.97 4.00
C PRO A 61 5.49 -2.91 2.81
N ALA A 62 6.34 -2.63 1.84
CA ALA A 62 6.67 -3.61 0.82
C ALA A 62 7.25 -4.86 1.48
N PHE A 63 6.98 -6.02 0.87
CA PHE A 63 7.41 -7.31 1.38
C PHE A 63 7.94 -8.20 0.26
N GLU A 64 8.80 -9.16 0.60
CA GLU A 64 9.44 -10.09 -0.34
C GLU A 64 8.67 -11.40 -0.56
N SER A 65 7.79 -11.76 0.39
CA SER A 65 6.95 -12.95 0.28
C SER A 65 6.04 -12.86 -0.95
N THR A 66 5.74 -13.99 -1.58
CA THR A 66 4.85 -14.05 -2.76
C THR A 66 3.43 -13.56 -2.46
N SER A 67 2.96 -13.77 -1.23
CA SER A 67 1.70 -13.22 -0.76
C SER A 67 1.72 -12.99 0.76
N ARG A 68 0.84 -12.13 1.25
CA ARG A 68 0.68 -11.82 2.68
C ARG A 68 -0.79 -11.78 3.06
N SER A 69 -1.12 -12.18 4.29
CA SER A 69 -2.49 -12.08 4.81
C SER A 69 -2.94 -10.62 4.83
N ILE A 70 -4.19 -10.35 4.47
CA ILE A 70 -4.76 -9.00 4.54
C ILE A 70 -4.79 -8.44 5.98
N GLN A 71 -4.77 -9.33 6.98
CA GLN A 71 -4.78 -9.01 8.40
C GLN A 71 -3.39 -8.99 9.05
N HIS A 72 -2.31 -8.98 8.25
CA HIS A 72 -0.97 -8.97 8.80
C HIS A 72 -0.75 -7.79 9.74
N GLU A 73 -0.06 -8.00 10.85
CA GLU A 73 0.10 -7.00 11.93
C GLU A 73 0.80 -5.70 11.49
N THR A 74 1.66 -5.77 10.47
CA THR A 74 2.34 -4.61 9.90
C THR A 74 1.44 -3.74 9.02
N HIS A 75 0.19 -4.15 8.79
CA HIS A 75 -0.75 -3.43 7.95
C HIS A 75 -1.51 -2.37 8.75
N ARG A 76 -1.59 -1.16 8.20
CA ARG A 76 -2.43 -0.08 8.74
C ARG A 76 -3.71 0.04 7.91
N LYS A 77 -4.85 -0.38 8.47
CA LYS A 77 -6.16 -0.23 7.82
C LYS A 77 -6.67 1.21 7.99
N PHE A 78 -7.29 1.75 6.95
CA PHE A 78 -7.91 3.08 6.95
C PHE A 78 -9.26 3.06 6.23
N LYS A 79 -10.18 3.94 6.63
CA LYS A 79 -11.36 4.32 5.83
C LYS A 79 -10.93 5.25 4.70
N LYS A 80 -11.53 5.13 3.52
CA LYS A 80 -11.31 5.92 2.30
C LYS A 80 -11.74 7.38 2.42
N THR A 81 -11.23 8.05 3.43
CA THR A 81 -11.39 9.47 3.71
C THR A 81 -10.00 10.05 3.85
N LYS A 82 -9.80 11.29 3.37
CA LYS A 82 -8.51 11.98 3.46
C LYS A 82 -7.98 12.01 4.90
N ARG A 83 -8.85 12.31 5.86
CA ARG A 83 -8.50 12.42 7.28
C ARG A 83 -7.97 11.11 7.83
N ASP A 84 -8.65 10.00 7.58
CA ASP A 84 -8.24 8.71 8.15
C ASP A 84 -7.02 8.12 7.44
N PHE A 85 -6.95 8.28 6.12
CA PHE A 85 -5.75 7.92 5.35
C PHE A 85 -4.50 8.63 5.90
N LEU A 86 -4.53 9.96 6.00
CA LEU A 86 -3.38 10.72 6.51
C LEU A 86 -3.04 10.36 7.95
N ARG A 87 -4.04 10.12 8.80
CA ARG A 87 -3.83 9.67 10.18
C ARG A 87 -3.05 8.35 10.24
N GLN A 88 -3.39 7.38 9.40
CA GLN A 88 -2.69 6.10 9.35
C GLN A 88 -1.34 6.20 8.63
N PHE A 89 -1.25 7.07 7.61
CA PHE A 89 -0.03 7.29 6.84
C PHE A 89 1.08 7.96 7.65
N HIS A 90 0.75 8.84 8.60
CA HIS A 90 1.74 9.45 9.50
C HIS A 90 2.20 8.54 10.65
N GLN A 91 1.64 7.33 10.80
CA GLN A 91 2.05 6.36 11.84
C GLN A 91 3.11 5.37 11.33
N ILE A 92 3.64 5.62 10.14
CA ILE A 92 4.55 4.75 9.41
C ILE A 92 5.90 5.43 9.31
#